data_AF-A4KUD9-F1
#
_entry.id   AF-A4KUD9-F1
#
_cell.length_a   1.000
_cell.length_b   1.000
_cell.length_c   1.000
_cell.angle_alpha   90.00
_cell.angle_beta   90.00
_cell.angle_gamma   90.00
#
_symmetry.space_group_name_H-M   'P 1'
#
loop_
_entity.id
_entity.type
_entity.pdbx_description
1 polymer ?
#
loop_
_entity_poly.entity_id
_entity_poly.type
_entity_poly.pdbx_seq_one_letter_code
_entity_poly.pdbx_strand_id
1 'polypeptide(L)' 'MTRSLKKNPFVAKHLLRKIEKLNTKAEKEIIITWSRASWANDGN' A
#
# COMPACT_ATOMS: atom_id res chain seq x y z
N MET A 1 -10.01 7.11 -11.82
CA MET A 1 -11.12 6.66 -10.96
C MET A 1 -11.02 7.43 -9.66
N THR A 2 -11.75 8.54 -9.55
CA THR A 2 -11.67 9.45 -8.41
C THR A 2 -12.26 8.74 -7.19
N ARG A 3 -11.41 8.35 -6.24
CA ARG A 3 -11.90 7.78 -4.97
C ARG A 3 -12.35 8.90 -4.06
N SER A 4 -13.41 8.67 -3.30
CA SER A 4 -13.91 9.64 -2.33
C SER A 4 -12.89 9.85 -1.22
N LEU A 5 -12.51 11.10 -0.96
CA LEU A 5 -11.64 11.51 0.17
C LEU A 5 -12.25 11.16 1.54
N LYS A 6 -13.58 10.97 1.62
CA LYS A 6 -14.27 10.57 2.84
C LYS A 6 -14.06 9.10 3.20
N LYS A 7 -13.60 8.27 2.26
CA LYS A 7 -13.35 6.84 2.47
C LYS A 7 -11.85 6.61 2.65
N ASN A 8 -11.47 5.80 3.63
CA ASN A 8 -10.08 5.41 3.82
C ASN A 8 -9.51 4.80 2.52
N PRO A 9 -8.22 5.06 2.23
CA PRO A 9 -7.54 4.45 1.11
C PRO A 9 -7.62 2.93 1.22
N PHE A 10 -7.92 2.29 0.09
CA PHE A 10 -7.97 0.84 0.01
C PHE A 10 -6.59 0.31 -0.31
N VAL A 11 -6.09 -0.59 0.52
CA VAL A 11 -4.87 -1.35 0.28
C VAL A 11 -5.19 -2.83 0.29
N ALA A 12 -4.73 -3.56 -0.72
CA ALA A 12 -4.95 -4.98 -0.79
C ALA A 12 -4.24 -5.73 0.35
N LYS A 13 -4.93 -6.70 0.98
CA LYS A 13 -4.44 -7.43 2.16
C LYS A 13 -3.07 -8.09 1.96
N HIS A 14 -2.80 -8.62 0.77
CA HIS A 14 -1.52 -9.25 0.45
C HIS A 14 -0.36 -8.25 0.36
N LEU A 15 -0.66 -7.00 -0.02
CA LEU A 15 0.30 -5.90 -0.13
C LEU A 15 0.64 -5.36 1.27
N LEU A 16 -0.37 -5.18 2.12
CA LEU A 16 -0.20 -4.81 3.53
C LEU A 16 0.75 -5.77 4.26
N ARG A 17 0.52 -7.09 4.14
CA ARG A 17 1.40 -8.09 4.76
C ARG A 17 2.85 -8.03 4.29
N LYS A 18 3.09 -7.67 3.02
CA LYS A 18 4.45 -7.51 2.49
C LYS A 18 5.10 -6.25 3.07
N ILE A 19 4.38 -5.14 3.12
CA ILE A 19 4.84 -3.88 3.69
C ILE A 19 5.16 -4.02 5.17
N GLU A 20 4.29 -4.65 5.96
CA GLU A 20 4.52 -4.91 7.40
C GLU A 20 5.80 -5.71 7.62
N LYS A 21 6.03 -6.77 6.84
CA LYS A 21 7.25 -7.57 6.92
C LYS A 21 8.51 -6.76 6.59
N LEU A 22 8.46 -5.91 5.57
CA LEU A 22 9.59 -5.05 5.21
C LEU A 22 9.84 -3.97 6.27
N ASN A 23 8.78 -3.36 6.79
CA ASN A 23 8.87 -2.37 7.87
C ASN A 23 9.47 -2.97 9.14
N THR A 24 9.12 -4.21 9.50
CA THR A 24 9.73 -4.89 10.66
C THR A 24 11.23 -5.14 10.49
N LYS A 25 11.71 -5.24 9.25
CA LYS A 25 13.13 -5.43 8.94
C LYS A 25 13.88 -4.10 8.72
N ALA A 26 13.16 -2.97 8.69
CA ALA A 26 13.69 -1.66 8.30
C ALA A 26 14.40 -1.65 6.92
N GLU A 27 14.04 -2.59 6.05
CA GLU A 27 14.63 -2.78 4.72
C GLU A 27 13.71 -2.17 3.66
N LYS A 28 14.28 -1.41 2.72
CA LYS A 28 13.56 -0.86 1.57
C LYS A 28 13.81 -1.73 0.34
N GLU A 29 12.88 -2.65 0.07
CA GLU A 29 12.90 -3.49 -1.14
C GLU A 29 11.83 -3.04 -2.16
N ILE A 30 12.11 -3.24 -3.45
CA ILE A 30 11.16 -2.95 -4.53
C ILE A 30 10.08 -4.05 -4.58
N ILE A 31 8.83 -3.71 -4.21
CA ILE A 31 7.70 -4.63 -4.33
C ILE A 31 7.05 -4.50 -5.71
N ILE A 32 7.17 -5.54 -6.54
CA ILE A 32 6.40 -5.64 -7.80
C ILE A 32 4.96 -6.05 -7.46
N THR A 33 4.00 -5.22 -7.85
CA THR A 33 2.56 -5.46 -7.64
C THR A 33 1.75 -5.09 -8.88
N TRP A 34 0.77 -5.93 -9.21
CA TRP A 34 -0.20 -5.67 -10.28
C TRP A 34 -1.53 -5.13 -9.73
N SER A 35 -1.62 -4.87 -8.42
CA SER A 35 -2.82 -4.35 -7.79
C SER A 35 -3.04 -2.87 -8.16
N ARG A 36 -3.70 -2.62 -9.28
CA ARG A 36 -4.10 -1.27 -9.73
C ARG A 36 -5.16 -0.62 -8.84
N ALA A 37 -5.77 -1.38 -7.93
CA ALA A 37 -6.79 -0.90 -7.01
C ALA A 37 -6.21 -0.39 -5.68
N SER A 38 -4.97 -0.75 -5.34
CA SER A 38 -4.31 -0.24 -4.13
C SER A 38 -3.93 1.21 -4.35
N TRP A 39 -4.43 2.11 -3.50
CA TRP A 39 -4.03 3.52 -3.52
C TRP A 39 -3.21 3.80 -2.27
N ALA A 40 -1.93 4.12 -2.46
CA ALA A 40 -1.06 4.60 -1.40
C ALA A 40 -1.17 6.13 -1.34
N ASN A 41 -1.68 6.65 -0.22
CA ASN A 41 -1.36 8.01 0.19
C ASN A 41 -0.11 7.88 1.05
N ASP A 42 1.07 7.92 0.43
CA ASP A 42 2.26 8.36 1.15
C ASP A 42 2.14 9.88 1.26
N GLY A 43 1.30 10.29 2.22
CA GLY A 43 1.25 11.67 2.66
C GLY A 43 2.58 12.02 3.30
N ASN A 44 3.24 13.00 2.73
CA ASN A 44 3.92 14.00 3.54
C ASN A 44 2.87 14.70 4.44
#